data_AF-A0A0D0S8A4-F1
#
_entry.id   AF-A0A0D0S8A4-F1
#
_cell.length_a   1.000
_cell.length_b   1.000
_cell.length_c   1.000
_cell.angle_alpha   90.00
_cell.angle_beta   90.00
_cell.angle_gamma   90.00
#
_symmetry.space_group_name_H-M   'P 1'
#
loop_
_entity.id
_entity.type
_entity.pdbx_description
1 polymer ?
#
loop_
_entity_poly.entity_id
_entity_poly.type
_entity_poly.pdbx_seq_one_letter_code
_entity_poly.pdbx_strand_id
1 'polypeptide(L)'
;MHFYSHRKKLLFTTIPFFAIVLICLLAIRPNASSGPTVRVASYYDSLYKGNSVQTNCVYLARKFVELPYGLTYFEGKKNLINSNTPSEGYVAIVKTNNRYGHVSIVVNVNGSTITTLDGNWTVSGRSGRHIVYRTGTASQLGIVGYYVPKYIKQSIQKPNGSTIKSIGSKKTETVKTPTTITKKTSVEATTSLSTPSRASIKLATSRNYSTSKGVAVYSTITKNKTDRVTKAYLYLWKQGSKKTSVPLDQDSFSKGFTNQTSVSVYYRPGIANNKRLASKTTYNYQITAVVNGKTISTPIGTIRTK
;
A
#
# COMPACT_ATOMS: atom_id res chain seq x y z
N MET A 1 61.05 73.50 27.92
CA MET A 1 60.15 73.09 26.82
C MET A 1 60.36 71.60 26.56
N HIS A 2 59.47 70.75 27.10
CA HIS A 2 59.55 69.30 26.93
C HIS A 2 58.68 68.86 25.75
N PHE A 3 59.32 68.32 24.71
CA PHE A 3 58.64 67.62 23.62
C PHE A 3 58.29 66.20 24.07
N TYR A 4 56.99 65.94 24.24
CA TYR A 4 56.46 64.65 24.63
C TYR A 4 56.33 63.74 23.40
N SER A 5 57.13 62.67 23.38
CA SER A 5 57.12 61.60 22.39
C SER A 5 56.03 60.59 22.73
N HIS A 6 54.98 60.50 21.90
CA HIS A 6 53.98 59.44 21.97
C HIS A 6 53.97 58.62 20.67
N ARG A 7 54.86 57.62 20.61
CA ARG A 7 54.73 56.49 19.68
C ARG A 7 53.64 55.54 20.20
N LYS A 8 52.46 55.56 19.58
CA LYS A 8 51.43 54.55 19.82
C LYS A 8 51.82 53.24 19.11
N LYS A 9 52.15 52.22 19.91
CA LYS A 9 52.24 50.82 19.47
C LYS A 9 50.81 50.34 19.18
N LEU A 10 50.49 50.11 17.91
CA LEU A 10 49.31 49.35 17.49
C LEU A 10 49.81 48.06 16.85
N LEU A 11 50.28 47.12 17.67
CA LEU A 11 50.67 45.78 17.23
C LEU A 11 49.55 44.79 17.57
N PHE A 12 49.02 44.16 16.51
CA PHE A 12 48.55 42.77 16.47
C PHE A 12 47.54 42.32 17.53
N THR A 13 46.25 42.42 17.24
CA THR A 13 45.22 41.66 18.00
C THR A 13 44.00 41.21 17.18
N THR A 14 44.02 41.32 15.85
CA THR A 14 42.85 40.99 15.00
C THR A 14 43.04 39.79 14.09
N ILE A 15 44.19 39.12 14.12
CA ILE A 15 44.53 38.03 13.17
C ILE A 15 44.06 36.60 13.60
N PRO A 16 43.80 36.23 14.87
CA PRO A 16 43.49 34.81 15.16
C PRO A 16 42.06 34.38 14.82
N PHE A 17 41.10 35.29 14.65
CA PHE A 17 39.70 34.91 14.42
C PHE A 17 39.42 34.47 12.97
N PHE A 18 40.07 35.09 11.98
CA PHE A 18 39.83 34.74 10.56
C PHE A 18 40.43 33.39 10.17
N ALA A 19 41.55 32.98 10.77
CA ALA A 19 42.17 31.68 10.49
C ALA A 19 41.34 30.50 11.02
N ILE A 20 40.69 30.65 12.18
CA ILE A 20 39.86 29.60 12.78
C ILE A 20 38.55 29.40 11.98
N VAL A 21 37.92 30.48 11.52
CA VAL A 21 36.70 30.39 10.69
C VAL A 21 36.99 29.71 9.34
N LEU A 22 38.15 29.98 8.73
CA LEU A 22 38.53 29.35 7.45
C LEU A 22 38.84 27.85 7.59
N ILE A 23 39.44 27.42 8.71
CA ILE A 23 39.68 25.99 9.00
C ILE A 23 38.34 25.26 9.26
N CYS A 24 37.38 25.89 9.95
CA CYS A 24 36.05 25.30 10.12
C CYS A 24 35.26 25.18 8.81
N LEU A 25 35.42 26.13 7.86
CA LEU A 25 34.75 26.06 6.55
C LEU A 25 35.34 24.98 5.62
N LEU A 26 36.63 24.66 5.74
CA LEU A 26 37.27 23.60 4.93
C LEU A 26 36.99 22.17 5.46
N ALA A 27 36.52 22.04 6.71
CA ALA A 27 36.08 20.76 7.27
C ALA A 27 34.66 20.36 6.82
N ILE A 28 33.88 21.30 6.27
CA ILE A 28 32.58 21.02 5.66
C ILE A 28 32.82 20.68 4.19
N ARG A 29 33.50 19.56 3.91
CA ARG A 29 33.40 18.97 2.58
C ARG A 29 31.95 18.53 2.41
N PRO A 30 31.18 19.08 1.46
CA PRO A 30 29.88 18.52 1.16
C PRO A 30 30.15 17.08 0.74
N ASN A 31 29.76 16.13 1.60
CA ASN A 31 29.75 14.73 1.23
C ASN A 31 28.93 14.67 -0.05
N ALA A 32 29.59 14.46 -1.19
CA ALA A 32 28.93 14.30 -2.46
C ALA A 32 27.90 13.19 -2.22
N SER A 33 26.63 13.57 -2.14
CA SER A 33 25.54 12.67 -1.82
C SER A 33 25.48 11.69 -2.99
N SER A 34 26.18 10.57 -2.86
CA SER A 34 26.02 9.45 -3.77
C SER A 34 24.53 9.13 -3.81
N GLY A 35 23.98 9.06 -5.02
CA GLY A 35 22.57 8.76 -5.21
C GLY A 35 22.20 7.43 -4.54
N PRO A 36 20.90 7.09 -4.49
CA PRO A 36 20.49 5.82 -3.90
C PRO A 36 21.18 4.66 -4.61
N THR A 37 21.72 3.72 -3.83
CA THR A 37 22.28 2.48 -4.39
C THR A 37 21.15 1.58 -4.87
N VAL A 38 21.38 0.87 -5.98
CA VAL A 38 20.39 -0.03 -6.59
C VAL A 38 21.01 -1.41 -6.72
N ARG A 39 20.31 -2.45 -6.26
CA ARG A 39 20.73 -3.85 -6.36
C ARG A 39 19.58 -4.73 -6.78
N VAL A 40 19.80 -5.66 -7.71
CA VAL A 40 18.74 -6.60 -8.09
C VAL A 40 18.37 -7.50 -6.92
N ALA A 41 17.07 -7.70 -6.72
CA ALA A 41 16.55 -8.56 -5.68
C ALA A 41 16.33 -9.98 -6.24
N SER A 42 17.43 -10.69 -6.50
CA SER A 42 17.44 -11.98 -7.24
C SER A 42 16.54 -13.07 -6.65
N TYR A 43 16.28 -13.03 -5.35
CA TYR A 43 15.28 -13.89 -4.70
C TYR A 43 13.91 -13.84 -5.39
N TYR A 44 13.54 -12.70 -5.96
CA TYR A 44 12.28 -12.49 -6.66
C TYR A 44 12.37 -12.69 -8.18
N ASP A 45 13.49 -13.20 -8.71
CA ASP A 45 13.63 -13.48 -10.15
C ASP A 45 12.68 -14.60 -10.59
N SER A 46 12.26 -15.50 -9.71
CA SER A 46 11.19 -16.48 -10.04
C SER A 46 9.85 -15.80 -10.33
N LEU A 47 9.66 -14.55 -9.87
CA LEU A 47 8.52 -13.72 -10.24
C LEU A 47 8.65 -13.15 -11.66
N TYR A 48 9.70 -13.48 -12.41
CA TYR A 48 10.00 -12.93 -13.74
C TYR A 48 9.24 -13.57 -14.89
N LYS A 49 8.66 -14.75 -14.70
CA LYS A 49 8.02 -15.49 -15.79
C LYS A 49 6.64 -14.90 -16.15
N GLY A 50 6.65 -13.78 -16.87
CA GLY A 50 5.51 -13.20 -17.60
C GLY A 50 4.42 -12.54 -16.76
N ASN A 51 4.74 -12.01 -15.57
CA ASN A 51 3.72 -11.40 -14.70
C ASN A 51 3.79 -9.87 -14.62
N SER A 52 2.62 -9.28 -14.38
CA SER A 52 2.44 -7.83 -14.19
C SER A 52 3.03 -7.29 -12.89
N VAL A 53 3.56 -8.15 -12.01
CA VAL A 53 4.07 -7.77 -10.69
C VAL A 53 5.40 -7.02 -10.83
N GLN A 54 6.23 -7.41 -11.79
CA GLN A 54 7.53 -6.78 -12.00
C GLN A 54 7.48 -5.47 -12.77
N THR A 55 6.46 -5.30 -13.62
CA THR A 55 6.31 -4.10 -14.45
C THR A 55 5.43 -3.04 -13.78
N ASN A 56 4.89 -3.32 -12.59
CA ASN A 56 4.02 -2.40 -11.88
C ASN A 56 4.30 -2.38 -10.37
N CYS A 57 4.76 -1.22 -9.88
CA CYS A 57 5.08 -0.99 -8.47
C CYS A 57 3.91 -1.26 -7.51
N VAL A 58 2.68 -0.92 -7.91
CA VAL A 58 1.48 -1.14 -7.08
C VAL A 58 1.15 -2.63 -7.00
N TYR A 59 1.34 -3.38 -8.09
CA TYR A 59 1.08 -4.82 -8.09
C TYR A 59 2.10 -5.57 -7.26
N LEU A 60 3.38 -5.20 -7.33
CA LEU A 60 4.39 -5.69 -6.38
C LEU A 60 3.99 -5.41 -4.94
N ALA A 61 3.67 -4.16 -4.61
CA ALA A 61 3.29 -3.80 -3.25
C ALA A 61 2.05 -4.60 -2.76
N ARG A 62 1.02 -4.74 -3.60
CA ARG A 62 -0.19 -5.51 -3.28
C ARG A 62 0.03 -7.01 -3.06
N LYS A 63 1.10 -7.57 -3.61
CA LYS A 63 1.47 -8.97 -3.38
C LYS A 63 1.84 -9.20 -1.92
N PHE A 64 2.52 -8.24 -1.30
CA PHE A 64 3.01 -8.36 0.07
C PHE A 64 2.13 -7.67 1.10
N VAL A 65 1.40 -6.62 0.75
CA VAL A 65 0.57 -5.85 1.70
C VAL A 65 -0.83 -5.54 1.16
N GLU A 66 -1.75 -5.16 2.04
CA GLU A 66 -3.06 -4.61 1.65
C GLU A 66 -2.91 -3.13 1.23
N LEU A 67 -3.21 -2.83 -0.04
CA LEU A 67 -3.31 -1.46 -0.54
C LEU A 67 -4.71 -1.19 -1.12
N PRO A 68 -5.28 0.01 -0.89
CA PRO A 68 -6.49 0.45 -1.58
C PRO A 68 -6.38 0.41 -3.10
N TYR A 69 -7.51 0.35 -3.79
CA TYR A 69 -7.60 0.48 -5.24
C TYR A 69 -7.48 1.95 -5.69
N GLY A 70 -7.34 2.19 -7.00
CA GLY A 70 -7.26 3.55 -7.56
C GLY A 70 -5.89 4.23 -7.46
N LEU A 71 -4.80 3.46 -7.33
CA LEU A 71 -3.43 3.99 -7.17
C LEU A 71 -2.69 4.16 -8.50
N THR A 72 -3.39 4.58 -9.55
CA THR A 72 -2.77 4.81 -10.86
C THR A 72 -1.87 6.05 -10.83
N TYR A 73 -2.38 7.16 -10.29
CA TYR A 73 -1.72 8.46 -10.27
C TYR A 73 -1.06 8.79 -8.94
N PHE A 74 -0.07 9.69 -8.97
CA PHE A 74 0.69 10.10 -7.80
C PHE A 74 -0.22 10.71 -6.72
N GLU A 75 -1.18 11.55 -7.09
CA GLU A 75 -2.12 12.15 -6.12
C GLU A 75 -2.94 11.09 -5.38
N GLY A 76 -3.36 10.01 -6.06
CA GLY A 76 -4.04 8.88 -5.43
C GLY A 76 -3.16 8.17 -4.40
N LYS A 77 -1.87 8.00 -4.70
CA LYS A 77 -0.87 7.42 -3.78
C LYS A 77 -0.55 8.35 -2.61
N LYS A 78 -0.39 9.64 -2.87
CA LYS A 78 -0.12 10.68 -1.87
C LYS A 78 -1.25 10.76 -0.84
N ASN A 79 -2.50 10.63 -1.26
CA ASN A 79 -3.66 10.59 -0.37
C ASN A 79 -3.74 9.35 0.55
N LEU A 80 -2.85 8.37 0.38
CA LEU A 80 -2.71 7.25 1.31
C LEU A 80 -1.80 7.56 2.51
N ILE A 81 -0.96 8.58 2.42
CA ILE A 81 0.04 8.86 3.44
C ILE A 81 -0.65 9.07 4.78
N ASN A 82 -0.28 8.24 5.75
CA ASN A 82 -0.79 8.29 7.13
C ASN A 82 0.35 8.13 8.15
N SER A 83 1.61 8.15 7.71
CA SER A 83 2.81 8.23 8.54
C SER A 83 3.90 9.01 7.81
N ASN A 84 4.71 9.76 8.57
CA ASN A 84 5.95 10.38 8.09
C ASN A 84 7.20 9.66 8.59
N THR A 85 7.03 8.62 9.40
CA THR A 85 8.12 7.83 9.96
C THR A 85 8.24 6.50 9.20
N PRO A 86 9.42 6.17 8.64
CA PRO A 86 9.63 4.89 7.98
C PRO A 86 9.57 3.74 9.00
N SER A 87 9.00 2.62 8.60
CA SER A 87 9.07 1.37 9.35
C SER A 87 9.03 0.19 8.40
N GLU A 88 9.63 -0.93 8.80
CA GLU A 88 9.62 -2.15 8.00
C GLU A 88 8.20 -2.64 7.71
N GLY A 89 7.93 -3.01 6.46
CA GLY A 89 6.62 -3.40 5.98
C GLY A 89 5.71 -2.23 5.60
N TYR A 90 6.09 -0.97 5.87
CA TYR A 90 5.34 0.18 5.39
C TYR A 90 5.53 0.35 3.88
N VAL A 91 4.59 1.04 3.25
CA VAL A 91 4.68 1.40 1.83
C VAL A 91 5.13 2.85 1.73
N ALA A 92 6.35 3.06 1.25
CA ALA A 92 6.86 4.37 0.90
C ALA A 92 6.13 4.89 -0.35
N ILE A 93 5.63 6.12 -0.27
CA ILE A 93 5.04 6.84 -1.41
C ILE A 93 6.13 7.72 -2.02
N VAL A 94 6.47 7.47 -3.27
CA VAL A 94 7.62 8.06 -3.94
C VAL A 94 7.15 9.01 -5.05
N LYS A 95 7.62 10.26 -4.99
CA LYS A 95 7.46 11.23 -6.07
C LYS A 95 8.51 10.97 -7.14
N THR A 96 8.07 10.88 -8.39
CA THR A 96 8.94 10.74 -9.56
C THR A 96 8.67 11.87 -10.55
N ASN A 97 9.41 11.92 -11.65
CA ASN A 97 9.23 12.95 -12.70
C ASN A 97 8.01 12.69 -13.60
N ASN A 98 7.15 11.71 -13.29
CA ASN A 98 5.94 11.42 -14.06
C ASN A 98 4.68 11.48 -13.20
N ARG A 99 3.53 11.69 -13.84
CA ARG A 99 2.21 11.83 -13.17
C ARG A 99 1.77 10.59 -12.37
N TYR A 100 2.38 9.43 -12.59
CA TYR A 100 2.01 8.20 -11.91
C TYR A 100 2.65 8.13 -10.52
N GLY A 101 3.85 8.68 -10.31
CA GLY A 101 4.63 8.46 -9.10
C GLY A 101 4.97 6.98 -8.90
N HIS A 102 5.39 6.61 -7.70
CA HIS A 102 5.83 5.25 -7.39
C HIS A 102 5.46 4.83 -5.96
N VAL A 103 5.45 3.52 -5.72
CA VAL A 103 5.32 2.96 -4.36
C VAL A 103 6.37 1.89 -4.17
N SER A 104 6.97 1.83 -2.99
CA SER A 104 8.01 0.86 -2.65
C SER A 104 7.76 0.32 -1.25
N ILE A 105 8.07 -0.94 -0.98
CA ILE A 105 7.92 -1.50 0.37
C ILE A 105 9.19 -1.22 1.16
N VAL A 106 9.10 -0.63 2.34
CA VAL A 106 10.26 -0.45 3.23
C VAL A 106 10.65 -1.82 3.79
N VAL A 107 11.86 -2.27 3.52
CA VAL A 107 12.38 -3.58 3.98
C VAL A 107 13.43 -3.47 5.07
N ASN A 108 14.04 -2.31 5.26
CA ASN A 108 14.99 -2.04 6.33
C ASN A 108 15.03 -0.54 6.63
N VAL A 109 15.22 -0.19 7.90
CA VAL A 109 15.44 1.19 8.36
C VAL A 109 16.62 1.20 9.31
N ASN A 110 17.67 1.94 8.98
CA ASN A 110 18.85 2.11 9.82
C ASN A 110 19.21 3.61 9.90
N GLY A 111 18.79 4.27 10.99
CA GLY A 111 18.88 5.73 11.10
C GLY A 111 18.13 6.44 9.97
N SER A 112 18.81 7.30 9.23
CA SER A 112 18.28 7.99 8.05
C SER A 112 18.29 7.15 6.77
N THR A 113 18.92 5.98 6.80
CA THR A 113 19.07 5.10 5.64
C THR A 113 17.90 4.13 5.57
N ILE A 114 17.22 4.14 4.44
CA ILE A 114 16.04 3.33 4.16
C ILE A 114 16.40 2.40 3.01
N THR A 115 16.11 1.11 3.17
CA THR A 115 16.10 0.19 2.05
C THR A 115 14.66 -0.14 1.69
N THR A 116 14.32 0.04 0.41
CA THR A 116 13.03 -0.32 -0.16
C THR A 116 13.14 -1.48 -1.13
N LEU A 117 12.04 -2.21 -1.31
CA LEU A 117 11.81 -3.19 -2.36
C LEU A 117 10.91 -2.56 -3.42
N ASP A 118 11.44 -2.37 -4.63
CA ASP A 118 10.81 -1.66 -5.73
C ASP A 118 10.53 -2.63 -6.87
N GLY A 119 9.40 -2.44 -7.54
CA GLY A 119 9.10 -3.08 -8.81
C GLY A 119 9.28 -2.09 -9.94
N ASN A 120 9.22 -2.54 -11.18
CA ASN A 120 9.25 -1.70 -12.37
C ASN A 120 10.55 -0.87 -12.54
N TRP A 121 11.69 -1.40 -12.10
CA TRP A 121 12.97 -0.68 -12.19
C TRP A 121 13.82 -1.17 -13.35
N THR A 122 14.46 -0.24 -14.07
CA THR A 122 15.45 -0.57 -15.10
C THR A 122 16.83 -0.62 -14.46
N VAL A 123 17.60 -1.67 -14.75
CA VAL A 123 18.93 -1.88 -14.17
C VAL A 123 19.95 -1.88 -15.30
N SER A 124 21.03 -1.11 -15.13
CA SER A 124 22.09 -1.04 -16.14
C SER A 124 22.65 -2.43 -16.45
N GLY A 125 22.89 -2.71 -17.73
CA GLY A 125 23.38 -4.01 -18.20
C GLY A 125 22.36 -5.16 -18.13
N ARG A 126 21.08 -4.88 -17.86
CA ARG A 126 20.00 -5.89 -17.89
C ARG A 126 18.82 -5.43 -18.73
N SER A 127 18.22 -6.36 -19.47
CA SER A 127 17.03 -6.10 -20.27
C SER A 127 15.76 -6.18 -19.42
N GLY A 128 14.82 -5.26 -19.69
CA GLY A 128 13.50 -5.27 -19.08
C GLY A 128 13.39 -4.58 -17.71
N ARG A 129 12.34 -4.92 -16.98
CA ARG A 129 12.01 -4.35 -15.67
C ARG A 129 12.27 -5.40 -14.58
N HIS A 130 12.88 -4.98 -13.50
CA HIS A 130 13.28 -5.85 -12.40
C HIS A 130 12.66 -5.42 -11.08
N ILE A 131 12.64 -6.38 -10.16
CA ILE A 131 12.47 -6.11 -8.74
C ILE A 131 13.86 -5.82 -8.16
N VAL A 132 13.99 -4.68 -7.49
CA VAL A 132 15.28 -4.20 -6.96
C VAL A 132 15.14 -3.79 -5.51
N TYR A 133 16.25 -3.81 -4.80
CA TYR A 133 16.43 -3.06 -3.58
C TYR A 133 17.03 -1.70 -3.92
N ARG A 134 16.47 -0.63 -3.34
CA ARG A 134 17.07 0.70 -3.37
C ARG A 134 17.41 1.13 -1.95
N THR A 135 18.62 1.63 -1.73
CA THR A 135 19.06 2.10 -0.41
C THR A 135 19.55 3.54 -0.46
N GLY A 136 19.01 4.39 0.40
CA GLY A 136 19.37 5.79 0.54
C GLY A 136 18.51 6.50 1.58
N THR A 137 18.64 7.82 1.68
CA THR A 137 17.74 8.64 2.50
C THR A 137 16.37 8.80 1.86
N ALA A 138 15.37 9.24 2.64
CA ALA A 138 14.04 9.54 2.11
C ALA A 138 14.10 10.51 0.91
N SER A 139 14.92 11.56 1.01
CA SER A 139 15.11 12.55 -0.06
C SER A 139 15.75 11.93 -1.31
N GLN A 140 16.86 11.18 -1.15
CA GLN A 140 17.53 10.47 -2.25
C GLN A 140 16.61 9.48 -2.96
N LEU A 141 15.67 8.87 -2.23
CA LEU A 141 14.70 7.93 -2.78
C LEU A 141 13.46 8.61 -3.36
N GLY A 142 13.26 9.91 -3.13
CA GLY A 142 12.07 10.66 -3.52
C GLY A 142 10.83 10.35 -2.67
N ILE A 143 11.01 9.84 -1.45
CA ILE A 143 9.91 9.46 -0.56
C ILE A 143 9.28 10.71 0.05
N VAL A 144 7.97 10.87 -0.13
CA VAL A 144 7.19 12.00 0.41
C VAL A 144 6.36 11.63 1.63
N GLY A 145 6.31 10.35 2.00
CA GLY A 145 5.60 9.85 3.16
C GLY A 145 5.36 8.34 3.06
N TYR A 146 4.66 7.78 4.04
CA TYR A 146 4.42 6.35 4.17
C TYR A 146 2.95 6.05 4.39
N TYR A 147 2.53 4.92 3.82
CA TYR A 147 1.27 4.28 4.16
C TYR A 147 1.55 3.09 5.07
N VAL A 148 0.85 3.05 6.21
CA VAL A 148 0.83 1.93 7.16
C VAL A 148 -0.23 0.92 6.70
N PRO A 149 0.18 -0.25 6.18
CA PRO A 149 -0.78 -1.30 5.85
C PRO A 149 -1.38 -1.91 7.12
N LYS A 150 -2.51 -2.61 6.98
CA LYS A 150 -3.12 -3.33 8.11
C LYS A 150 -2.37 -4.60 8.47
N TYR A 151 -1.87 -5.33 7.47
CA TYR A 151 -1.11 -6.57 7.66
C TYR A 151 -0.22 -6.88 6.45
N ILE A 152 0.79 -7.71 6.68
CA ILE A 152 1.61 -8.35 5.64
C ILE A 152 0.89 -9.63 5.18
N LYS A 153 0.63 -9.75 3.88
CA LYS A 153 0.00 -10.92 3.23
C LYS A 153 0.98 -12.06 2.99
N GLN A 154 2.23 -11.72 2.66
CA GLN A 154 3.29 -12.66 2.33
C GLN A 154 4.61 -12.13 2.90
N SER A 155 5.44 -13.04 3.41
CA SER A 155 6.76 -12.68 3.93
C SER A 155 7.57 -11.90 2.89
N ILE A 156 8.17 -10.80 3.31
CA ILE A 156 9.04 -9.98 2.46
C ILE A 156 10.48 -10.32 2.80
N GLN A 157 11.24 -10.83 1.83
CA GLN A 157 12.66 -11.08 1.93
C GLN A 157 13.44 -9.75 1.99
N LYS A 158 14.39 -9.67 2.91
CA LYS A 158 15.35 -8.57 3.05
C LYS A 158 16.65 -8.84 2.27
N PRO A 159 17.46 -7.80 2.01
CA PRO A 159 18.79 -7.91 1.42
C PRO A 159 19.74 -8.93 2.07
N ASN A 160 19.59 -9.18 3.38
CA ASN A 160 20.47 -10.04 4.19
C ASN A 160 19.93 -11.46 4.39
N GLY A 161 18.85 -11.84 3.70
CA GLY A 161 18.25 -13.18 3.83
C GLY A 161 17.17 -13.32 4.91
N SER A 162 17.01 -12.34 5.80
CA SER A 162 15.93 -12.34 6.79
C SER A 162 14.58 -11.96 6.16
N THR A 163 13.47 -12.15 6.91
CA THR A 163 12.11 -11.87 6.41
C THR A 163 11.32 -10.96 7.34
N ILE A 164 10.44 -10.14 6.74
CA ILE A 164 9.38 -9.42 7.45
C ILE A 164 8.11 -10.25 7.34
N LYS A 165 7.61 -10.76 8.47
CA LYS A 165 6.40 -11.60 8.52
C LYS A 165 5.16 -10.85 9.03
N SER A 166 5.36 -9.75 9.73
CA SER A 166 4.30 -8.92 10.30
C SER A 166 4.72 -7.46 10.28
N ILE A 167 3.73 -6.57 10.29
CA ILE A 167 3.94 -5.15 10.55
C ILE A 167 4.12 -5.06 12.06
N GLY A 168 5.25 -4.53 12.51
CA GLY A 168 5.63 -4.53 13.92
C GLY A 168 4.46 -4.19 14.83
N SER A 169 4.11 -5.11 15.72
CA SER A 169 3.45 -4.77 16.97
C SER A 169 4.25 -3.62 17.55
N LYS A 170 3.63 -2.46 17.77
CA LYS A 170 4.25 -1.37 18.54
C LYS A 170 4.99 -2.00 19.72
N LYS A 171 6.26 -1.67 19.93
CA LYS A 171 6.86 -1.77 21.26
C LYS A 171 5.87 -1.04 22.19
N THR A 172 5.20 -1.78 23.06
CA THR A 172 4.15 -1.26 23.93
C THR A 172 4.76 -0.23 24.86
N GLU A 173 4.74 1.04 24.49
CA GLU A 173 4.70 2.11 25.48
C GLU A 173 3.28 2.08 26.08
N THR A 174 3.22 1.97 27.39
CA THR A 174 2.00 1.92 28.20
C THR A 174 1.24 3.24 28.05
N VAL A 175 0.48 3.38 26.97
CA VAL A 175 -0.49 4.47 26.79
C VAL A 175 -1.77 4.04 27.50
N LYS A 176 -2.11 4.75 28.58
CA LYS A 176 -3.39 4.61 29.28
C LYS A 176 -4.54 4.69 28.28
N THR A 177 -5.36 3.65 28.27
CA THR A 177 -6.50 3.46 27.38
C THR A 177 -7.54 4.56 27.57
N PRO A 178 -7.99 5.28 26.51
CA PRO A 178 -9.25 5.99 26.55
C PRO A 178 -10.38 4.99 26.33
N THR A 179 -11.19 4.83 27.36
CA THR A 179 -12.44 4.08 27.34
C THR A 179 -13.45 4.73 26.39
N THR A 180 -14.20 3.89 25.67
CA THR A 180 -15.44 4.16 24.90
C THR A 180 -15.32 4.09 23.37
N ILE A 181 -15.44 2.88 22.83
CA ILE A 181 -15.90 2.65 21.45
C ILE A 181 -17.35 2.14 21.54
N THR A 182 -18.29 2.93 21.03
CA THR A 182 -19.69 2.51 20.89
C THR A 182 -19.80 1.41 19.82
N LYS A 183 -20.15 0.21 20.26
CA LYS A 183 -20.39 -1.00 19.45
C LYS A 183 -21.43 -0.70 18.35
N LYS A 184 -21.10 -0.98 17.08
CA LYS A 184 -22.01 -0.83 15.94
C LYS A 184 -22.36 -2.19 15.35
N THR A 185 -23.65 -2.45 15.20
CA THR A 185 -24.29 -3.73 14.87
C THR A 185 -23.72 -4.40 13.62
N SER A 186 -23.16 -5.59 13.78
CA SER A 186 -22.92 -6.55 12.70
C SER A 186 -24.19 -7.35 12.45
N VAL A 187 -24.72 -7.30 11.23
CA VAL A 187 -25.79 -8.21 10.79
C VAL A 187 -25.12 -9.33 10.01
N GLU A 188 -25.13 -10.54 10.56
CA GLU A 188 -24.71 -11.76 9.85
C GLU A 188 -25.92 -12.32 9.12
N ALA A 189 -25.92 -12.26 7.79
CA ALA A 189 -26.88 -12.96 6.96
C ALA A 189 -26.26 -14.28 6.48
N THR A 190 -26.89 -15.40 6.82
CA THR A 190 -26.46 -16.75 6.41
C THR A 190 -27.47 -17.30 5.41
N THR A 191 -27.02 -17.64 4.21
CA THR A 191 -27.85 -18.32 3.20
C THR A 191 -27.12 -19.56 2.72
N SER A 192 -27.67 -20.74 3.03
CA SER A 192 -27.22 -22.01 2.47
C SER A 192 -28.09 -22.33 1.24
N LEU A 193 -27.46 -22.54 0.09
CA LEU A 193 -28.12 -23.18 -1.06
C LEU A 193 -27.61 -24.61 -1.17
N SER A 194 -28.45 -25.58 -0.83
CA SER A 194 -28.23 -26.99 -1.17
C SER A 194 -28.91 -27.28 -2.50
N THR A 195 -28.14 -27.32 -3.59
CA THR A 195 -28.60 -27.95 -4.84
C THR A 195 -27.82 -29.25 -5.08
N PRO A 196 -28.46 -30.34 -5.58
CA PRO A 196 -27.84 -31.66 -5.65
C PRO A 196 -26.71 -31.83 -6.69
N SER A 197 -26.26 -30.77 -7.38
CA SER A 197 -25.14 -30.84 -8.32
C SER A 197 -23.87 -30.25 -7.69
N ARG A 198 -23.04 -31.10 -7.08
CA ARG A 198 -21.60 -31.04 -6.66
C ARG A 198 -20.82 -29.72 -6.41
N ALA A 199 -21.30 -28.52 -6.75
CA ALA A 199 -20.71 -27.25 -6.38
C ALA A 199 -21.51 -26.64 -5.21
N SER A 200 -20.97 -26.77 -4.00
CA SER A 200 -21.54 -26.12 -2.81
C SER A 200 -20.78 -24.83 -2.52
N ILE A 201 -21.44 -23.68 -2.70
CA ILE A 201 -21.00 -22.45 -2.04
C ILE A 201 -21.50 -22.55 -0.61
N LYS A 202 -20.59 -22.89 0.30
CA LYS A 202 -20.87 -22.78 1.72
C LYS A 202 -20.60 -21.34 2.11
N LEU A 203 -21.66 -20.58 2.33
CA LEU A 203 -21.59 -19.32 3.07
C LEU A 203 -20.96 -18.14 2.31
N ALA A 204 -21.80 -17.15 2.00
CA ALA A 204 -21.38 -15.78 1.74
C ALA A 204 -21.56 -14.96 3.02
N THR A 205 -20.50 -14.77 3.81
CA THR A 205 -20.56 -13.79 4.92
C THR A 205 -20.32 -12.40 4.36
N SER A 206 -21.20 -11.45 4.67
CA SER A 206 -20.94 -10.03 4.43
C SER A 206 -20.67 -9.26 5.69
N ARG A 207 -19.84 -8.23 5.53
CA ARG A 207 -19.73 -7.16 6.53
C ARG A 207 -19.85 -5.82 5.84
N ASN A 208 -20.71 -4.98 6.40
CA ASN A 208 -20.89 -3.60 5.98
C ASN A 208 -20.00 -2.70 6.82
N TYR A 209 -19.12 -1.95 6.17
CA TYR A 209 -18.28 -0.96 6.84
C TYR A 209 -18.75 0.44 6.47
N SER A 210 -19.12 1.23 7.48
CA SER A 210 -19.34 2.67 7.33
C SER A 210 -17.99 3.37 7.47
N THR A 211 -17.47 3.94 6.38
CA THR A 211 -16.25 4.76 6.40
C THR A 211 -16.61 6.23 6.21
N SER A 212 -15.70 7.15 6.56
CA SER A 212 -15.85 8.58 6.25
C SER A 212 -15.96 8.86 4.75
N LYS A 213 -15.59 7.89 3.90
CA LYS A 213 -15.61 7.97 2.43
C LYS A 213 -16.70 7.11 1.78
N GLY A 214 -17.65 6.57 2.55
CA GLY A 214 -18.80 5.80 2.05
C GLY A 214 -18.94 4.39 2.67
N VAL A 215 -19.88 3.61 2.14
CA VAL A 215 -20.12 2.22 2.55
C VAL A 215 -19.21 1.27 1.77
N ALA A 216 -18.58 0.31 2.43
CA ALA A 216 -17.90 -0.79 1.76
C ALA A 216 -18.58 -2.13 2.07
N VAL A 217 -18.71 -2.96 1.04
CA VAL A 217 -19.23 -4.33 1.16
C VAL A 217 -18.04 -5.28 1.03
N TYR A 218 -17.86 -6.12 2.04
CA TYR A 218 -16.95 -7.26 2.01
C TYR A 218 -17.77 -8.53 1.91
N SER A 219 -17.39 -9.47 1.06
CA SER A 219 -18.09 -10.75 0.91
C SER A 219 -17.12 -11.89 0.64
N THR A 220 -17.25 -13.00 1.35
CA THR A 220 -16.38 -14.18 1.16
C THR A 220 -17.16 -15.30 0.52
N ILE A 221 -16.65 -15.92 -0.56
CA ILE A 221 -17.20 -17.17 -1.12
C ILE A 221 -16.36 -18.31 -0.57
N THR A 222 -16.93 -19.24 0.19
CA THR A 222 -16.24 -20.50 0.54
C THR A 222 -16.57 -21.58 -0.48
N LYS A 223 -15.56 -22.33 -0.91
CA LYS A 223 -15.68 -23.40 -1.91
C LYS A 223 -14.90 -24.64 -1.49
N ASN A 224 -15.17 -25.77 -2.14
CA ASN A 224 -14.34 -26.96 -1.96
C ASN A 224 -12.95 -26.73 -2.57
N LYS A 225 -11.95 -27.46 -2.07
CA LYS A 225 -10.55 -27.33 -2.53
C LYS A 225 -10.41 -27.62 -4.03
N THR A 226 -11.20 -28.56 -4.55
CA THR A 226 -11.24 -29.00 -5.95
C THR A 226 -11.98 -28.04 -6.89
N ASP A 227 -12.86 -27.19 -6.36
CA ASP A 227 -13.65 -26.27 -7.18
C ASP A 227 -12.76 -25.17 -7.78
N ARG A 228 -12.98 -24.82 -9.04
CA ARG A 228 -12.28 -23.71 -9.71
C ARG A 228 -13.22 -22.53 -9.85
N VAL A 229 -12.91 -21.44 -9.16
CA VAL A 229 -13.57 -20.14 -9.38
C VAL A 229 -12.84 -19.42 -10.51
N THR A 230 -13.56 -19.16 -11.60
CA THR A 230 -13.01 -18.44 -12.76
C THR A 230 -13.37 -16.97 -12.77
N LYS A 231 -14.52 -16.61 -12.17
CA LYS A 231 -15.04 -15.23 -12.10
C LYS A 231 -15.76 -15.03 -10.77
N ALA A 232 -15.69 -13.83 -10.21
CA ALA A 232 -16.57 -13.42 -9.12
C ALA A 232 -16.91 -11.93 -9.24
N TYR A 233 -18.14 -11.57 -8.88
CA TYR A 233 -18.75 -10.26 -9.08
C TYR A 233 -19.57 -9.88 -7.84
N LEU A 234 -19.61 -8.58 -7.55
CA LEU A 234 -20.62 -8.01 -6.66
C LEU A 234 -21.56 -7.13 -7.50
N TYR A 235 -22.85 -7.41 -7.40
CA TYR A 235 -23.90 -6.56 -7.95
C TYR A 235 -24.43 -5.67 -6.85
N LEU A 236 -24.64 -4.38 -7.17
CA LEU A 236 -25.30 -3.40 -6.30
C LEU A 236 -26.38 -2.68 -7.13
N TRP A 237 -27.61 -2.61 -6.63
CA TRP A 237 -28.69 -1.86 -7.28
C TRP A 237 -29.58 -1.16 -6.27
N LYS A 238 -30.17 -0.02 -6.64
CA LYS A 238 -31.08 0.75 -5.78
C LYS A 238 -32.35 -0.08 -5.50
N GLN A 239 -32.83 -0.08 -4.27
CA GLN A 239 -34.07 -0.77 -3.89
C GLN A 239 -35.25 -0.18 -4.68
N GLY A 240 -36.11 -1.04 -5.23
CA GLY A 240 -37.21 -0.66 -6.11
C GLY A 240 -36.80 -0.34 -7.55
N SER A 241 -35.50 -0.36 -7.88
CA SER A 241 -35.03 -0.24 -9.27
C SER A 241 -34.79 -1.62 -9.89
N LYS A 242 -34.92 -1.73 -11.23
CA LYS A 242 -34.48 -2.92 -11.96
C LYS A 242 -33.01 -3.19 -11.67
N LYS A 243 -32.65 -4.46 -11.53
CA LYS A 243 -31.28 -4.90 -11.31
C LYS A 243 -30.43 -4.59 -12.54
N THR A 244 -29.82 -3.42 -12.56
CA THR A 244 -28.81 -3.06 -13.55
C THR A 244 -27.47 -3.58 -13.08
N SER A 245 -26.80 -4.40 -13.88
CA SER A 245 -25.45 -4.84 -13.61
C SER A 245 -24.50 -3.65 -13.63
N VAL A 246 -23.93 -3.32 -12.48
CA VAL A 246 -22.69 -2.55 -12.46
C VAL A 246 -21.58 -3.59 -12.39
N PRO A 247 -20.93 -3.96 -13.51
CA PRO A 247 -19.79 -4.85 -13.44
C PRO A 247 -18.74 -4.16 -12.56
N LEU A 248 -18.40 -4.82 -11.46
CA LEU A 248 -17.16 -4.54 -10.78
C LEU A 248 -16.03 -4.76 -11.78
N ASP A 249 -15.15 -3.77 -11.90
CA ASP A 249 -14.00 -3.78 -12.79
C ASP A 249 -13.33 -5.17 -12.81
N GLN A 250 -13.37 -5.84 -13.97
CA GLN A 250 -13.08 -7.27 -14.14
C GLN A 250 -11.63 -7.63 -13.81
N ASP A 251 -10.76 -6.61 -13.72
CA ASP A 251 -9.31 -6.76 -13.64
C ASP A 251 -8.80 -7.38 -12.33
N SER A 252 -9.66 -7.51 -11.30
CA SER A 252 -9.27 -8.13 -10.02
C SER A 252 -9.33 -9.68 -10.02
N PHE A 253 -9.88 -10.31 -11.07
CA PHE A 253 -10.17 -11.76 -11.07
C PHE A 253 -9.48 -12.53 -12.20
N SER A 254 -8.60 -11.91 -12.98
CA SER A 254 -8.02 -12.47 -14.22
C SER A 254 -7.08 -13.67 -14.04
N LYS A 255 -6.83 -14.16 -12.82
CA LYS A 255 -6.07 -15.39 -12.58
C LYS A 255 -6.86 -16.33 -11.69
N GLY A 256 -7.38 -17.41 -12.29
CA GLY A 256 -8.21 -18.40 -11.62
C GLY A 256 -7.60 -18.88 -10.29
N PHE A 257 -8.42 -18.86 -9.24
CA PHE A 257 -8.02 -19.27 -7.90
C PHE A 257 -8.09 -20.79 -7.78
N THR A 258 -7.10 -21.50 -8.34
CA THR A 258 -6.88 -22.90 -8.03
C THR A 258 -6.26 -22.98 -6.62
N ASN A 259 -6.80 -23.82 -5.74
CA ASN A 259 -6.34 -24.10 -4.37
C ASN A 259 -6.74 -23.15 -3.21
N GLN A 260 -7.46 -22.05 -3.44
CA GLN A 260 -7.99 -21.26 -2.31
C GLN A 260 -9.36 -21.81 -1.87
N THR A 261 -9.63 -21.95 -0.58
CA THR A 261 -10.95 -22.35 -0.08
C THR A 261 -11.89 -21.17 0.12
N SER A 262 -11.37 -19.93 0.05
CA SER A 262 -12.16 -18.71 0.18
C SER A 262 -11.75 -17.66 -0.86
N VAL A 263 -12.73 -16.93 -1.40
CA VAL A 263 -12.51 -15.78 -2.28
C VAL A 263 -13.19 -14.56 -1.68
N SER A 264 -12.42 -13.51 -1.40
CA SER A 264 -12.95 -12.28 -0.80
C SER A 264 -13.15 -11.20 -1.86
N VAL A 265 -14.37 -10.68 -1.94
CA VAL A 265 -14.78 -9.61 -2.84
C VAL A 265 -14.96 -8.34 -2.03
N TYR A 266 -14.30 -7.27 -2.46
CA TYR A 266 -14.38 -5.96 -1.82
C TYR A 266 -14.97 -4.95 -2.79
N TYR A 267 -16.05 -4.29 -2.38
CA TYR A 267 -16.65 -3.21 -3.17
C TYR A 267 -16.65 -1.90 -2.40
N ARG A 268 -16.08 -0.88 -3.05
CA ARG A 268 -16.24 0.53 -2.69
C ARG A 268 -17.00 1.24 -3.81
N PRO A 269 -18.30 1.54 -3.62
CA PRO A 269 -19.14 2.18 -4.61
C PRO A 269 -18.56 3.50 -5.15
N GLY A 270 -17.87 4.27 -4.31
CA GLY A 270 -17.28 5.55 -4.72
C GLY A 270 -16.05 5.45 -5.62
N ILE A 271 -15.47 4.25 -5.80
CA ILE A 271 -14.21 4.07 -6.55
C ILE A 271 -14.46 3.42 -7.91
N ALA A 272 -15.43 2.51 -8.03
CA ALA A 272 -15.54 1.66 -9.20
C ALA A 272 -15.99 2.39 -10.49
N ASN A 273 -16.62 3.57 -10.41
CA ASN A 273 -17.11 4.31 -11.58
C ASN A 273 -17.12 5.84 -11.41
N ASN A 274 -16.39 6.39 -10.42
CA ASN A 274 -16.48 7.81 -10.01
C ASN A 274 -17.90 8.33 -9.65
N LYS A 275 -18.92 7.47 -9.67
CA LYS A 275 -20.30 7.82 -9.30
C LYS A 275 -20.51 7.52 -7.83
N ARG A 276 -20.70 8.57 -7.03
CA ARG A 276 -21.17 8.43 -5.65
C ARG A 276 -22.57 7.80 -5.64
N LEU A 277 -22.82 6.91 -4.69
CA LEU A 277 -24.19 6.46 -4.41
C LEU A 277 -25.01 7.65 -3.92
N ALA A 278 -26.29 7.68 -4.28
CA ALA A 278 -27.23 8.67 -3.76
C ALA A 278 -27.33 8.54 -2.24
N SER A 279 -27.37 9.65 -1.52
CA SER A 279 -27.57 9.69 -0.07
C SER A 279 -28.96 9.18 0.33
N LYS A 280 -29.12 8.76 1.59
CA LYS A 280 -30.40 8.29 2.17
C LYS A 280 -31.11 7.20 1.37
N THR A 281 -30.38 6.45 0.54
CA THR A 281 -30.91 5.49 -0.41
C THR A 281 -30.54 4.07 0.00
N THR A 282 -31.50 3.15 -0.05
CA THR A 282 -31.24 1.72 0.16
C THR A 282 -30.83 1.06 -1.15
N TYR A 283 -29.77 0.27 -1.09
CA TYR A 283 -29.28 -0.55 -2.19
C TYR A 283 -29.28 -2.02 -1.77
N ASN A 284 -29.73 -2.88 -2.66
CA ASN A 284 -29.59 -4.32 -2.54
C ASN A 284 -28.25 -4.74 -3.14
N TYR A 285 -27.61 -5.77 -2.58
CA TYR A 285 -26.41 -6.35 -3.17
C TYR A 285 -26.41 -7.88 -3.18
N GLN A 286 -25.73 -8.42 -4.19
CA GLN A 286 -25.61 -9.84 -4.46
C GLN A 286 -24.18 -10.18 -4.87
N ILE A 287 -23.66 -11.30 -4.40
CA ILE A 287 -22.43 -11.88 -4.93
C ILE A 287 -22.77 -12.92 -5.98
N THR A 288 -21.98 -12.96 -7.05
CA THR A 288 -22.09 -13.97 -8.09
C THR A 288 -20.71 -14.50 -8.40
N ALA A 289 -20.57 -15.81 -8.53
CA ALA A 289 -19.33 -16.45 -8.92
C ALA A 289 -19.57 -17.47 -10.02
N VAL A 290 -18.57 -17.68 -10.88
CA VAL A 290 -18.54 -18.80 -11.83
C VAL A 290 -17.63 -19.87 -11.25
N VAL A 291 -18.22 -20.97 -10.81
CA VAL A 291 -17.55 -22.10 -10.17
C VAL A 291 -17.69 -23.31 -11.07
N ASN A 292 -16.57 -23.88 -11.54
CA ASN A 292 -16.56 -24.99 -12.50
C ASN A 292 -17.44 -24.72 -13.73
N GLY A 293 -17.45 -23.48 -14.23
CA GLY A 293 -18.28 -23.07 -15.37
C GLY A 293 -19.74 -22.74 -15.03
N LYS A 294 -20.22 -23.06 -13.82
CA LYS A 294 -21.58 -22.76 -13.37
C LYS A 294 -21.65 -21.41 -12.65
N THR A 295 -22.60 -20.56 -13.04
CA THR A 295 -22.86 -19.30 -12.35
C THR A 295 -23.70 -19.56 -11.10
N ILE A 296 -23.20 -19.12 -9.95
CA ILE A 296 -23.88 -19.22 -8.66
C ILE A 296 -24.05 -17.80 -8.12
N SER A 297 -25.24 -17.50 -7.62
CA SER A 297 -25.63 -16.16 -7.18
C SER A 297 -26.27 -16.24 -5.80
N THR A 298 -25.82 -15.39 -4.88
CA THR A 298 -26.37 -15.33 -3.52
C THR A 298 -26.69 -13.88 -3.19
N PRO A 299 -27.98 -13.53 -2.96
CA PRO A 299 -28.34 -12.23 -2.41
C PRO A 299 -27.79 -12.15 -1.00
N ILE A 300 -27.12 -11.05 -0.66
CA ILE A 300 -26.43 -10.97 0.63
C ILE A 300 -27.07 -9.94 1.56
N GLY A 301 -27.78 -8.95 1.03
CA GLY A 301 -28.60 -8.06 1.83
C GLY A 301 -28.75 -6.67 1.25
N THR A 302 -28.97 -5.72 2.15
CA THR A 302 -29.15 -4.31 1.81
C THR A 302 -28.15 -3.41 2.53
N ILE A 303 -27.84 -2.26 1.93
CA ILE A 303 -27.09 -1.17 2.55
C ILE A 303 -27.90 0.11 2.39
N ARG A 304 -27.99 0.92 3.44
CA ARG A 304 -28.57 2.26 3.36
C ARG A 304 -27.46 3.29 3.44
N THR A 305 -27.35 4.14 2.42
CA THR A 305 -26.43 5.28 2.45
C THR A 305 -26.94 6.32 3.44
N LYS A 306 -26.01 7.01 4.10
CA LYS A 306 -26.35 8.17 4.94
C LYS A 306 -26.63 9.39 4.07
#